data_AF-A0A419EB67-F1
#
_entry.id   AF-A0A419EB67-F1
#
_cell.length_a   1.000
_cell.length_b   1.000
_cell.length_c   1.000
_cell.angle_alpha   90.00
_cell.angle_beta   90.00
_cell.angle_gamma   90.00
#
_symmetry.space_group_name_H-M   'P 1'
#
loop_
_entity.id
_entity.type
_entity.pdbx_description
1 polymer ?
#
loop_
_entity_poly.entity_id
_entity_poly.type
_entity_poly.pdbx_seq_one_letter_code
_entity_poly.pdbx_strand_id
1 'polypeptide(L)'
;MNRKLLLILAALLGMSLMLGACGRPETAVPVAGTFEPAGGPPPVEETPAPSSDDEGIPLGVKIVIGIAVILVLWSWLSGGGNVQWQSQASDKKPPTTCQEGTYYVHRESVSIKAGLWKLTALNIIIDPASSQPAAYIAPANLINQINQSARNKRLGGKPAEIKKQTVKIGKGLTPLVVSCQTAANTKKRDFSLEARFEGGEASAKFARYRCMGTPGSWQKESEWTATLKTVDSLRKTFRNQQSGETKKEYKMFLDDRLSSYVLDVIEEAAKIL
;
A
#
# COMPACT_ATOMS: atom_id res chain seq x y z
N MET A 1 -6.17 24.53 10.54
CA MET A 1 -6.38 23.19 9.95
C MET A 1 -6.32 23.33 8.43
N ASN A 2 -5.41 22.63 7.76
CA ASN A 2 -5.02 22.93 6.37
C ASN A 2 -6.09 22.44 5.39
N ARG A 3 -6.66 23.32 4.54
CA ARG A 3 -7.74 22.98 3.58
C ARG A 3 -7.38 21.84 2.62
N LYS A 4 -6.09 21.65 2.33
CA LYS A 4 -5.57 20.54 1.51
C LYS A 4 -5.71 19.17 2.20
N LEU A 5 -5.62 19.13 3.53
CA LEU A 5 -5.80 17.90 4.32
C LEU A 5 -7.28 17.46 4.32
N LEU A 6 -8.21 18.43 4.30
CA LEU A 6 -9.65 18.17 4.25
C LEU A 6 -10.08 17.57 2.89
N LEU A 7 -9.44 18.00 1.79
CA LEU A 7 -9.72 17.49 0.44
C LEU A 7 -9.21 16.06 0.22
N ILE A 8 -8.08 15.69 0.82
CA ILE A 8 -7.55 14.31 0.75
C ILE A 8 -8.42 13.34 1.57
N LEU A 9 -8.93 13.80 2.73
CA LEU A 9 -9.91 13.04 3.53
C LEU A 9 -11.27 12.90 2.83
N ALA A 10 -11.74 13.92 2.12
CA ALA A 10 -12.98 13.86 1.36
C ALA A 10 -12.89 12.92 0.13
N ALA A 11 -11.74 12.87 -0.55
CA ALA A 11 -11.52 11.95 -1.68
C ALA A 11 -11.51 10.47 -1.24
N LEU A 12 -10.99 10.18 -0.04
CA LEU A 12 -10.98 8.82 0.52
C LEU A 12 -12.36 8.37 1.03
N LEU A 13 -13.23 9.30 1.41
CA LEU A 13 -14.61 9.01 1.82
C LEU A 13 -15.58 8.85 0.63
N GLY A 14 -15.30 9.50 -0.51
CA GLY A 14 -16.17 9.46 -1.69
C GLY A 14 -16.13 8.16 -2.51
N MET A 15 -15.11 7.32 -2.35
CA MET A 15 -14.94 6.08 -3.15
C MET A 15 -15.57 4.82 -2.54
N SER A 16 -16.12 4.86 -1.32
CA SER A 16 -16.65 3.67 -0.63
C SER A 16 -18.18 3.55 -0.60
N LEU A 17 -18.91 4.32 -1.42
CA LEU A 17 -20.37 4.29 -1.50
C LEU A 17 -20.87 3.92 -2.91
N MET A 18 -20.36 2.83 -3.49
CA MET A 18 -20.97 2.16 -4.66
C MET A 18 -20.74 0.64 -4.64
N LEU A 19 -21.21 -0.03 -3.59
CA LEU A 19 -21.47 -1.47 -3.61
C LEU A 19 -22.90 -1.70 -3.12
N GLY A 20 -23.85 -1.39 -4.00
CA GLY A 20 -25.27 -1.72 -3.87
C GLY A 20 -25.68 -2.67 -4.99
N ALA A 21 -26.23 -3.82 -4.62
CA ALA A 21 -26.70 -4.88 -5.50
C ALA A 21 -27.81 -4.43 -6.47
N CYS A 22 -27.87 -5.10 -7.64
CA CYS A 22 -29.04 -5.51 -8.42
C CYS A 22 -28.50 -6.06 -9.75
N GLY A 23 -28.80 -7.28 -10.17
CA GLY A 23 -30.12 -7.68 -10.65
C GLY A 23 -30.00 -7.87 -12.16
N ARG A 24 -30.10 -9.13 -12.62
CA ARG A 24 -30.18 -9.50 -14.03
C ARG A 24 -31.56 -9.06 -14.56
N PRO A 25 -31.65 -8.48 -15.76
CA PRO A 25 -32.77 -8.85 -16.61
C PRO A 25 -32.42 -9.04 -18.09
N GLU A 26 -33.39 -9.66 -18.74
CA GLU A 26 -33.51 -10.10 -20.12
C GLU A 26 -33.43 -9.01 -21.21
N THR A 27 -33.17 -9.54 -22.40
CA THR A 27 -33.32 -9.02 -23.78
C THR A 27 -34.21 -7.79 -24.04
N ALA A 28 -33.69 -6.87 -24.87
CA ALA A 28 -34.37 -6.34 -26.07
C ALA A 28 -33.39 -5.58 -26.99
N VAL A 29 -33.60 -5.70 -28.30
CA VAL A 29 -33.07 -4.95 -29.46
C VAL A 29 -34.30 -4.31 -30.14
N PRO A 30 -34.26 -3.34 -31.10
CA PRO A 30 -33.25 -2.35 -31.56
C PRO A 30 -33.77 -0.89 -31.43
N VAL A 31 -32.99 0.14 -31.81
CA VAL A 31 -33.43 1.27 -32.68
C VAL A 31 -32.20 1.99 -33.26
N ALA A 32 -32.27 2.25 -34.57
CA ALA A 32 -31.32 3.02 -35.37
C ALA A 32 -31.44 4.53 -35.14
N GLY A 33 -30.32 5.25 -35.24
CA GLY A 33 -30.28 6.71 -35.25
C GLY A 33 -28.98 7.23 -35.85
N THR A 34 -29.05 7.62 -37.11
CA THR A 34 -28.00 8.28 -37.89
C THR A 34 -28.02 9.77 -37.61
N PHE A 35 -26.90 10.39 -37.21
CA PHE A 35 -26.63 11.82 -37.43
C PHE A 35 -25.12 12.09 -37.46
N GLU A 36 -24.65 12.54 -38.62
CA GLU A 36 -23.41 13.29 -38.89
C GLU A 36 -23.84 14.57 -39.65
N PRO A 37 -22.98 15.56 -39.92
CA PRO A 37 -21.91 16.17 -39.11
C PRO A 37 -22.00 17.72 -39.14
N ALA A 38 -21.24 18.44 -38.31
CA ALA A 38 -20.63 19.75 -38.64
C ALA A 38 -19.98 20.42 -37.41
N GLY A 39 -18.75 20.89 -37.57
CA GLY A 39 -18.12 21.87 -36.68
C GLY A 39 -16.68 21.54 -36.33
N GLY A 40 -15.74 22.12 -37.07
CA GLY A 40 -14.30 21.96 -36.86
C GLY A 40 -13.78 22.57 -35.54
N PRO A 41 -12.56 22.20 -35.12
CA PRO A 41 -12.01 22.55 -33.82
C PRO A 41 -11.39 23.96 -33.78
N PRO A 42 -11.52 24.71 -32.68
CA PRO A 42 -10.66 25.86 -32.42
C PRO A 42 -9.24 25.42 -32.00
N PRO A 43 -8.23 26.29 -32.14
CA PRO A 43 -6.83 25.96 -31.93
C PRO A 43 -6.52 25.63 -30.46
N VAL A 44 -5.74 24.56 -30.27
CA VAL A 44 -5.22 24.12 -28.97
C VAL A 44 -4.14 25.10 -28.52
N GLU A 45 -4.45 25.88 -27.49
CA GLU A 45 -3.46 26.64 -26.72
C GLU A 45 -2.73 25.66 -25.79
N GLU A 46 -1.45 25.41 -26.08
CA GLU A 46 -0.57 24.58 -25.25
C GLU A 46 -0.40 25.20 -23.88
N THR A 47 -1.19 24.72 -22.92
CA THR A 47 -0.92 24.94 -21.50
C THR A 47 0.29 24.09 -21.11
N PRO A 48 1.41 24.66 -20.64
CA PRO A 48 2.53 23.88 -20.16
C PRO A 48 2.09 23.05 -18.95
N ALA A 49 2.35 21.74 -19.03
CA ALA A 49 2.12 20.82 -17.93
C ALA A 49 2.85 21.30 -16.67
N PRO A 50 2.23 21.26 -15.48
CA PRO A 50 2.95 21.54 -14.24
C PRO A 50 4.05 20.48 -14.08
N SER A 51 5.31 20.92 -14.16
CA SER A 51 6.46 20.17 -13.68
C SER A 51 6.30 20.01 -12.17
N SER A 52 5.72 18.89 -11.75
CA SER A 52 5.77 18.45 -10.37
C SER A 52 7.18 17.94 -10.10
N ASP A 53 8.07 18.88 -9.79
CA ASP A 53 9.26 18.59 -9.00
C ASP A 53 8.76 18.08 -7.65
N ASP A 54 8.75 16.75 -7.54
CA ASP A 54 8.43 16.02 -6.33
C ASP A 54 9.60 16.25 -5.36
N GLU A 55 9.61 17.41 -4.69
CA GLU A 55 10.47 17.69 -3.55
C GLU A 55 10.19 16.61 -2.52
N GLY A 56 11.10 15.64 -2.45
CA GLY A 56 10.99 14.45 -1.62
C GLY A 56 10.71 14.83 -0.18
N ILE A 57 9.46 14.64 0.23
CA ILE A 57 9.05 14.77 1.63
C ILE A 57 10.01 13.90 2.47
N PRO A 58 10.76 14.49 3.43
CA PRO A 58 11.74 13.77 4.22
C PRO A 58 11.08 12.59 4.95
N LEU A 59 11.75 11.45 4.94
CA LEU A 59 11.25 10.14 5.38
C LEU A 59 10.57 10.19 6.78
N GLY A 60 11.04 11.06 7.68
CA GLY A 60 10.47 11.24 9.02
C GLY A 60 9.01 11.71 9.02
N VAL A 61 8.61 12.52 8.04
CA VAL A 61 7.21 13.00 7.92
C VAL A 61 6.30 11.89 7.37
N LYS A 62 6.82 11.01 6.50
CA LYS A 62 6.09 9.83 5.99
C LYS A 62 5.79 8.82 7.10
N ILE A 63 6.70 8.65 8.06
CA ILE A 63 6.50 7.77 9.23
C ILE A 63 5.40 8.32 10.15
N VAL A 64 5.37 9.62 10.44
CA VAL A 64 4.34 10.22 11.29
C VAL A 64 2.95 10.17 10.64
N ILE A 65 2.87 10.42 9.33
CA ILE A 65 1.61 10.28 8.57
C ILE A 65 1.19 8.81 8.51
N GLY A 66 2.12 7.88 8.32
CA GLY A 66 1.87 6.44 8.35
C GLY A 66 1.30 5.98 9.69
N ILE A 67 1.85 6.45 10.82
CA ILE A 67 1.32 6.14 12.16
C ILE A 67 -0.11 6.66 12.32
N ALA A 68 -0.40 7.88 11.84
CA ALA A 68 -1.76 8.43 11.90
C ALA A 68 -2.76 7.63 11.04
N VAL A 69 -2.35 7.17 9.86
CA VAL A 69 -3.20 6.34 8.97
C VAL A 69 -3.41 4.94 9.54
N ILE A 70 -2.38 4.35 10.17
CA ILE A 70 -2.47 3.08 10.89
C ILE A 70 -3.46 3.17 12.06
N LEU A 71 -3.48 4.30 12.79
CA LEU A 71 -4.44 4.56 13.87
C LEU A 71 -5.89 4.71 13.37
N VAL A 72 -6.10 5.25 12.16
CA VAL A 72 -7.44 5.36 11.54
C VAL A 72 -7.92 4.01 11.02
N LEU A 73 -7.03 3.22 10.38
CA LEU A 73 -7.31 1.83 10.01
C LEU A 73 -7.61 0.95 11.23
N TRP A 74 -7.06 1.31 12.39
CA TRP A 74 -7.29 0.65 13.67
C TRP A 74 -8.75 0.69 14.14
N SER A 75 -9.49 1.76 13.82
CA SER A 75 -10.90 1.85 14.20
C SER A 75 -11.82 1.06 13.27
N TRP A 76 -11.35 0.65 12.08
CA TRP A 76 -12.17 -0.02 11.07
C TRP A 76 -11.97 -1.54 10.98
N LEU A 77 -10.79 -2.08 11.30
CA LEU A 77 -10.43 -3.47 10.95
C LEU A 77 -10.56 -4.52 12.06
N SER A 78 -10.76 -4.14 13.33
CA SER A 78 -10.77 -5.14 14.42
C SER A 78 -12.21 -5.57 14.76
N GLY A 79 -12.65 -6.75 14.34
CA GLY A 79 -13.94 -7.30 14.75
C GLY A 79 -13.94 -7.66 16.23
N GLY A 80 -14.54 -6.83 17.10
CA GLY A 80 -14.73 -7.13 18.52
C GLY A 80 -15.17 -5.90 19.33
N GLY A 81 -15.96 -6.11 20.40
CA GLY A 81 -16.58 -5.04 21.22
C GLY A 81 -15.62 -4.03 21.86
N ASN A 82 -14.31 -4.21 21.74
CA ASN A 82 -13.27 -3.31 22.26
C ASN A 82 -12.84 -2.21 21.28
N VAL A 83 -13.25 -2.22 20.01
CA VAL A 83 -12.82 -1.20 19.03
C VAL A 83 -13.34 0.19 19.33
N GLN A 84 -14.61 0.29 19.71
CA GLN A 84 -15.20 1.56 20.11
C GLN A 84 -14.38 2.18 21.25
N TRP A 85 -13.98 1.37 22.23
CA TRP A 85 -13.14 1.79 23.36
C TRP A 85 -11.72 2.20 22.94
N GLN A 86 -11.09 1.46 22.01
CA GLN A 86 -9.77 1.82 21.48
C GLN A 86 -9.78 3.17 20.76
N SER A 87 -10.84 3.46 19.99
CA SER A 87 -10.99 4.74 19.30
C SER A 87 -11.17 5.95 20.26
N GLN A 88 -11.66 5.70 21.47
CA GLN A 88 -11.85 6.70 22.53
C GLN A 88 -10.67 6.78 23.51
N ALA A 89 -9.62 5.98 23.30
CA ALA A 89 -8.52 5.88 24.24
C ALA A 89 -7.64 7.13 24.23
N SER A 90 -7.34 7.65 25.43
CA SER A 90 -6.50 8.82 25.65
C SER A 90 -5.14 8.44 26.24
N ASP A 91 -4.09 9.13 25.80
CA ASP A 91 -2.72 8.97 26.33
C ASP A 91 -2.51 9.71 27.66
N LYS A 92 -3.45 10.59 28.04
CA LYS A 92 -3.43 11.29 29.34
C LYS A 92 -3.84 10.33 30.45
N LYS A 93 -3.46 10.65 31.70
CA LYS A 93 -3.99 9.94 32.89
C LYS A 93 -5.50 10.21 33.06
N PRO A 94 -6.24 9.33 33.74
CA PRO A 94 -7.64 9.58 34.08
C PRO A 94 -7.78 10.92 34.82
N PRO A 95 -8.78 11.76 34.48
CA PRO A 95 -8.98 13.04 35.13
C PRO A 95 -9.33 12.86 36.61
N THR A 96 -8.93 13.79 37.47
CA THR A 96 -9.22 13.71 38.91
C THR A 96 -10.71 13.83 39.22
N THR A 97 -11.46 14.59 38.44
CA THR A 97 -12.91 14.72 38.57
C THR A 97 -13.61 13.83 37.55
N CYS A 98 -14.64 13.11 37.98
CA CYS A 98 -15.44 12.25 37.13
C CYS A 98 -16.86 12.08 37.69
N GLN A 99 -17.81 11.77 36.80
CA GLN A 99 -19.17 11.41 37.17
C GLN A 99 -19.26 9.89 37.39
N GLU A 100 -19.91 9.44 38.46
CA GLU A 100 -20.09 8.02 38.77
C GLU A 100 -20.64 7.24 37.57
N GLY A 101 -20.08 6.05 37.32
CA GLY A 101 -20.46 5.19 36.20
C GLY A 101 -19.86 5.58 34.85
N THR A 102 -19.17 6.73 34.75
CA THR A 102 -18.48 7.12 33.52
C THR A 102 -17.27 6.22 33.25
N TYR A 103 -17.05 5.89 31.98
CA TYR A 103 -15.92 5.09 31.54
C TYR A 103 -14.79 5.97 30.98
N TYR A 104 -13.56 5.54 31.25
CA TYR A 104 -12.35 6.12 30.69
C TYR A 104 -11.45 5.04 30.14
N VAL A 105 -10.90 5.23 28.94
CA VAL A 105 -9.94 4.30 28.38
C VAL A 105 -8.58 4.98 28.30
N HIS A 106 -7.61 4.42 29.00
CA HIS A 106 -6.24 4.88 28.98
C HIS A 106 -5.42 4.01 28.02
N ARG A 107 -4.62 4.64 27.18
CA ARG A 107 -3.56 3.98 26.42
C ARG A 107 -2.28 4.05 27.25
N GLU A 108 -1.89 2.93 27.85
CA GLU A 108 -0.79 2.88 28.81
C GLU A 108 0.58 3.00 28.13
N SER A 109 0.80 2.20 27.08
CA SER A 109 2.06 2.18 26.36
C SER A 109 1.86 1.75 24.92
N VAL A 110 2.71 2.30 24.05
CA VAL A 110 2.85 1.88 22.65
C VAL A 110 4.25 1.30 22.51
N SER A 111 4.33 0.04 22.13
CA SER A 111 5.58 -0.64 21.81
C SER A 111 5.59 -0.94 20.32
N ILE A 112 6.52 -0.28 19.62
CA ILE A 112 6.80 -0.57 18.22
C ILE A 112 7.99 -1.50 18.21
N LYS A 113 7.76 -2.75 17.87
CA LYS A 113 8.81 -3.67 17.48
C LYS A 113 8.96 -3.50 15.98
N ALA A 114 10.02 -2.85 15.51
CA ALA A 114 10.44 -2.98 14.13
C ALA A 114 10.87 -4.44 13.92
N GLY A 115 9.90 -5.34 13.75
CA GLY A 115 10.11 -6.76 13.48
C GLY A 115 10.61 -6.93 12.06
N LEU A 116 11.21 -8.08 11.77
CA LEU A 116 11.82 -8.35 10.47
C LEU A 116 10.82 -8.19 9.32
N TRP A 117 10.95 -7.11 8.55
CA TRP A 117 10.15 -6.89 7.36
C TRP A 117 10.53 -7.90 6.28
N LYS A 118 9.56 -8.71 5.91
CA LYS A 118 9.69 -9.73 4.87
C LYS A 118 8.81 -9.33 3.68
N LEU A 119 9.35 -9.49 2.49
CA LEU A 119 8.56 -9.53 1.27
C LEU A 119 7.65 -10.78 1.36
N THR A 120 6.33 -10.59 1.34
CA THR A 120 5.35 -11.67 1.40
C THR A 120 4.72 -11.97 0.05
N ALA A 121 4.63 -10.97 -0.82
CA ALA A 121 4.20 -11.13 -2.18
C ALA A 121 4.94 -10.19 -3.12
N LEU A 122 5.09 -10.61 -4.37
CA LEU A 122 5.49 -9.75 -5.47
C LEU A 122 4.50 -9.99 -6.62
N ASN A 123 3.65 -9.00 -6.86
CA ASN A 123 2.60 -9.08 -7.88
C ASN A 123 3.08 -8.41 -9.16
N ILE A 124 2.89 -9.10 -10.29
CA ILE A 124 3.02 -8.56 -11.64
C ILE A 124 1.61 -8.22 -12.11
N ILE A 125 1.35 -6.95 -12.34
CA ILE A 125 0.04 -6.42 -12.67
C ILE A 125 0.13 -5.92 -14.10
N ILE A 126 -0.67 -6.49 -15.00
CA ILE A 126 -0.70 -6.06 -16.39
C ILE A 126 -1.86 -5.09 -16.56
N ASP A 127 -1.59 -3.92 -17.14
CA ASP A 127 -2.64 -2.93 -17.39
C ASP A 127 -3.71 -3.53 -18.31
N PRO A 128 -4.98 -3.51 -17.87
CA PRO A 128 -5.98 -4.36 -18.48
C PRO A 128 -6.50 -3.81 -19.80
N ALA A 129 -7.08 -4.72 -20.60
CA ALA A 129 -7.75 -4.39 -21.88
C ALA A 129 -9.22 -4.16 -21.61
N SER A 130 -9.71 -5.01 -20.74
CA SER A 130 -11.01 -5.08 -20.13
C SER A 130 -10.97 -4.39 -18.77
N SER A 131 -12.08 -4.40 -18.05
CA SER A 131 -12.26 -3.71 -16.78
C SER A 131 -11.54 -4.34 -15.57
N GLN A 132 -10.74 -5.41 -15.74
CA GLN A 132 -10.05 -6.07 -14.61
C GLN A 132 -8.56 -6.34 -14.86
N PRO A 133 -7.65 -5.84 -14.00
CA PRO A 133 -6.22 -6.14 -14.07
C PRO A 133 -5.94 -7.62 -13.80
N ALA A 134 -5.12 -8.23 -14.65
CA ALA A 134 -4.57 -9.55 -14.39
C ALA A 134 -3.38 -9.39 -13.44
N ALA A 135 -3.48 -9.97 -12.25
CA ALA A 135 -2.42 -10.00 -11.25
C ALA A 135 -1.81 -11.40 -11.18
N TYR A 136 -0.50 -11.49 -11.36
CA TYR A 136 0.27 -12.73 -11.29
C TYR A 136 1.23 -12.66 -10.11
N ILE A 137 1.30 -13.71 -9.30
CA ILE A 137 2.15 -13.74 -8.10
C ILE A 137 3.48 -14.40 -8.46
N ALA A 138 4.59 -13.74 -8.14
CA ALA A 138 5.92 -14.31 -8.30
C ALA A 138 6.09 -15.57 -7.42
N PRO A 139 6.84 -16.58 -7.88
CA PRO A 139 7.00 -17.82 -7.14
C PRO A 139 7.78 -17.61 -5.84
N ALA A 140 7.47 -18.43 -4.83
CA ALA A 140 8.03 -18.29 -3.49
C ALA A 140 9.56 -18.38 -3.45
N ASN A 141 10.19 -19.14 -4.35
CA ASN A 141 11.65 -19.24 -4.44
C ASN A 141 12.31 -17.89 -4.82
N LEU A 142 11.63 -17.06 -5.60
CA LEU A 142 12.12 -15.74 -6.00
C LEU A 142 11.94 -14.75 -4.85
N ILE A 143 10.79 -14.79 -4.17
CA ILE A 143 10.54 -14.02 -2.95
C ILE A 143 11.59 -14.34 -1.88
N ASN A 144 11.91 -15.62 -1.68
CA ASN A 144 12.95 -16.07 -0.74
C ASN A 144 14.34 -15.54 -1.11
N GLN A 145 14.69 -15.52 -2.40
CA GLN A 145 15.96 -14.94 -2.86
C GLN A 145 16.04 -13.44 -2.55
N ILE A 146 14.96 -12.68 -2.79
CA ILE A 146 14.90 -11.25 -2.47
C ILE A 146 15.07 -11.04 -0.96
N ASN A 147 14.32 -11.77 -0.13
CA ASN A 147 14.42 -11.70 1.33
C ASN A 147 15.83 -12.05 1.82
N GLN A 148 16.48 -13.07 1.24
CA GLN A 148 17.85 -13.44 1.57
C GLN A 148 18.84 -12.32 1.19
N SER A 149 18.70 -11.71 0.02
CA SER A 149 19.55 -10.59 -0.40
C SER A 149 19.34 -9.35 0.47
N ALA A 150 18.11 -9.04 0.87
CA ALA A 150 17.80 -7.96 1.81
C ALA A 150 18.45 -8.19 3.18
N ARG A 151 18.34 -9.42 3.72
CA ARG A 151 19.00 -9.81 4.97
C ARG A 151 20.53 -9.69 4.85
N ASN A 152 21.12 -10.18 3.76
CA ASN A 152 22.55 -10.09 3.54
C ASN A 152 23.03 -8.64 3.46
N LYS A 153 22.28 -7.76 2.77
CA LYS A 153 22.60 -6.32 2.67
C LYS A 153 22.59 -5.67 4.05
N ARG A 154 21.56 -5.93 4.86
CA ARG A 154 21.46 -5.42 6.23
C ARG A 154 22.64 -5.83 7.09
N LEU A 155 23.07 -7.09 7.00
CA LEU A 155 24.18 -7.62 7.78
C LEU A 155 25.57 -7.15 7.29
N GLY A 156 25.64 -6.09 6.48
CA GLY A 156 26.89 -5.54 5.96
C GLY A 156 27.47 -6.31 4.78
N GLY A 157 26.64 -7.05 4.03
CA GLY A 157 27.06 -7.78 2.84
C GLY A 157 27.72 -6.87 1.80
N LYS A 158 28.72 -7.41 1.08
CA LYS A 158 29.50 -6.63 0.11
C LYS A 158 28.61 -6.08 -1.02
N PRO A 159 28.68 -4.78 -1.36
CA PRO A 159 27.83 -4.20 -2.41
C PRO A 159 27.89 -4.92 -3.76
N ALA A 160 29.07 -5.42 -4.14
CA ALA A 160 29.24 -6.18 -5.39
C ALA A 160 28.48 -7.52 -5.40
N GLU A 161 28.42 -8.22 -4.27
CA GLU A 161 27.69 -9.48 -4.12
C GLU A 161 26.19 -9.24 -4.15
N ILE A 162 25.72 -8.19 -3.45
CA ILE A 162 24.32 -7.77 -3.49
C ILE A 162 23.92 -7.41 -4.93
N LYS A 163 24.71 -6.59 -5.64
CA LYS A 163 24.45 -6.23 -7.04
C LYS A 163 24.37 -7.47 -7.94
N LYS A 164 25.29 -8.43 -7.77
CA LYS A 164 25.27 -9.69 -8.54
C LYS A 164 24.01 -10.52 -8.27
N GLN A 165 23.57 -10.61 -7.01
CA GLN A 165 22.32 -11.29 -6.64
C GLN A 165 21.10 -10.57 -7.21
N THR A 166 21.03 -9.25 -7.09
CA THR A 166 19.98 -8.42 -7.68
C THR A 166 19.84 -8.67 -9.17
N VAL A 167 20.95 -8.64 -9.93
CA VAL A 167 20.91 -8.91 -11.39
C VAL A 167 20.42 -10.32 -11.69
N LYS A 168 20.84 -11.32 -10.89
CA LYS A 168 20.36 -12.69 -11.06
C LYS A 168 18.85 -12.80 -10.81
N ILE A 169 18.34 -12.15 -9.78
CA ILE A 169 16.90 -12.14 -9.44
C ILE A 169 16.11 -11.40 -10.53
N GLY A 170 16.57 -10.23 -10.97
CA GLY A 170 15.95 -9.45 -12.04
C GLY A 170 15.80 -10.27 -13.33
N LYS A 171 16.86 -10.97 -13.75
CA LYS A 171 16.84 -11.92 -14.88
C LYS A 171 15.85 -13.07 -14.68
N GLY A 172 15.64 -13.50 -13.44
CA GLY A 172 14.63 -14.51 -13.09
C GLY A 172 13.19 -14.00 -13.20
N LEU A 173 12.96 -12.69 -13.04
CA LEU A 173 11.65 -12.05 -13.22
C LEU A 173 11.28 -11.87 -14.70
N THR A 174 12.25 -11.65 -15.58
CA THR A 174 12.03 -11.44 -17.02
C THR A 174 11.12 -12.50 -17.68
N PRO A 175 11.38 -13.82 -17.56
CA PRO A 175 10.50 -14.82 -18.16
C PRO A 175 9.10 -14.83 -17.55
N LEU A 176 8.95 -14.45 -16.27
CA LEU A 176 7.63 -14.34 -15.63
C LEU A 176 6.84 -13.18 -16.24
N VAL A 177 7.44 -11.99 -16.37
CA VAL A 177 6.79 -10.83 -17.00
C VAL A 177 6.39 -11.14 -18.44
N VAL A 178 7.30 -11.71 -19.23
CA VAL A 178 7.02 -12.08 -20.63
C VAL A 178 5.89 -13.11 -20.73
N SER A 179 5.88 -14.10 -19.83
CA SER A 179 4.81 -15.10 -19.77
C SER A 179 3.47 -14.46 -19.42
N CYS A 180 3.43 -13.57 -18.42
CA CYS A 180 2.22 -12.85 -18.00
C CYS A 180 1.65 -11.97 -19.13
N GLN A 181 2.51 -11.21 -19.81
CA GLN A 181 2.12 -10.39 -20.97
C GLN A 181 1.62 -11.24 -22.14
N THR A 182 2.20 -12.43 -22.34
CA THR A 182 1.75 -13.36 -23.37
C THR A 182 0.38 -13.96 -23.03
N ALA A 183 0.19 -14.41 -21.78
CA ALA A 183 -1.07 -14.96 -21.30
C ALA A 183 -2.21 -13.94 -21.34
N ALA A 184 -1.91 -12.67 -21.07
CA ALA A 184 -2.89 -11.59 -21.17
C ALA A 184 -3.19 -11.16 -22.62
N ASN A 185 -2.49 -11.68 -23.64
CA ASN A 185 -2.55 -11.21 -25.04
C ASN A 185 -2.20 -9.71 -25.20
N THR A 186 -1.36 -9.18 -24.32
CA THR A 186 -1.06 -7.74 -24.20
C THR A 186 0.42 -7.46 -24.36
N LYS A 187 1.03 -8.01 -25.42
CA LYS A 187 2.48 -7.89 -25.67
C LYS A 187 2.99 -6.44 -25.63
N LYS A 188 2.15 -5.46 -25.96
CA LYS A 188 2.48 -4.02 -26.04
C LYS A 188 2.08 -3.19 -24.82
N ARG A 189 1.75 -3.81 -23.69
CA ARG A 189 1.23 -3.07 -22.54
C ARG A 189 2.20 -2.90 -21.41
N ASP A 190 1.98 -1.79 -20.74
CA ASP A 190 2.57 -1.43 -19.48
C ASP A 190 2.23 -2.48 -18.44
N PHE A 191 3.16 -2.65 -17.51
CA PHE A 191 2.97 -3.53 -16.38
C PHE A 191 3.51 -2.86 -15.12
N SER A 192 2.90 -3.15 -13.99
CA SER A 192 3.40 -2.76 -12.68
C SER A 192 3.94 -3.96 -11.94
N LEU A 193 4.97 -3.73 -11.13
CA LEU A 193 5.38 -4.64 -10.08
C LEU A 193 4.99 -4.03 -8.74
N GLU A 194 4.34 -4.82 -7.90
CA GLU A 194 3.95 -4.45 -6.55
C GLU A 194 4.54 -5.45 -5.55
N ALA A 195 5.56 -5.02 -4.83
CA ALA A 195 6.15 -5.74 -3.72
C ALA A 195 5.34 -5.45 -2.47
N ARG A 196 4.86 -6.48 -1.77
CA ARG A 196 4.16 -6.36 -0.50
C ARG A 196 5.05 -6.83 0.62
N PHE A 197 5.22 -5.97 1.61
CA PHE A 197 6.02 -6.25 2.79
C PHE A 197 5.10 -6.39 3.99
N GLU A 198 5.37 -7.42 4.79
CA GLU A 198 4.81 -7.55 6.12
C GLU A 198 5.95 -7.58 7.12
N GLY A 199 5.82 -6.78 8.16
CA GLY A 199 6.82 -6.64 9.20
C GLY A 199 6.43 -5.52 10.11
N GLY A 200 7.20 -5.31 11.18
CA GLY A 200 6.81 -4.36 12.21
C GLY A 200 5.57 -4.84 12.98
N GLU A 201 5.69 -4.90 14.30
CA GLU A 201 4.58 -5.13 15.18
C GLU A 201 4.41 -3.88 16.03
N ALA A 202 3.30 -3.16 15.83
CA ALA A 202 2.88 -2.12 16.76
C ALA A 202 1.91 -2.76 17.75
N SER A 203 2.30 -2.80 19.02
CA SER A 203 1.45 -3.26 20.10
C SER A 203 1.15 -2.09 21.01
N ALA A 204 -0.08 -2.00 21.49
CA ALA A 204 -0.49 -0.96 22.42
C ALA A 204 -1.40 -1.54 23.49
N LYS A 205 -1.11 -1.15 24.73
CA LYS A 205 -1.79 -1.65 25.91
C LYS A 205 -2.85 -0.66 26.36
N PHE A 206 -4.05 -1.18 26.61
CA PHE A 206 -5.22 -0.41 27.00
C PHE A 206 -5.74 -0.85 28.34
N ALA A 207 -6.24 0.11 29.09
CA ALA A 207 -6.94 -0.11 30.33
C ALA A 207 -8.26 0.67 30.33
N ARG A 208 -9.37 -0.01 30.60
CA ARG A 208 -10.65 0.64 30.84
C ARG A 208 -10.86 0.82 32.34
N TYR A 209 -11.25 2.02 32.71
CA TYR A 209 -11.59 2.42 34.06
C TYR A 209 -13.05 2.83 34.12
N ARG A 210 -13.67 2.61 35.28
CA ARG A 210 -14.98 3.13 35.64
C ARG A 210 -14.84 4.06 36.85
N CYS A 211 -15.50 5.21 36.79
CA CYS A 211 -15.54 6.16 37.91
C CYS A 211 -16.47 5.66 39.01
N MET A 212 -16.02 5.70 40.27
CA MET A 212 -16.78 5.26 41.45
C MET A 212 -17.47 6.43 42.19
N GLY A 213 -17.54 7.61 41.58
CA GLY A 213 -18.31 8.75 42.10
C GLY A 213 -17.58 9.64 43.11
N THR A 214 -16.35 9.28 43.54
CA THR A 214 -15.50 10.15 44.37
C THR A 214 -14.31 10.71 43.57
N PRO A 215 -13.81 11.92 43.86
CA PRO A 215 -12.66 12.48 43.16
C PRO A 215 -11.44 11.54 43.22
N GLY A 216 -10.86 11.23 42.06
CA GLY A 216 -9.72 10.33 41.90
C GLY A 216 -10.06 8.83 41.96
N SER A 217 -11.33 8.45 42.16
CA SER A 217 -11.75 7.04 42.26
C SER A 217 -12.03 6.40 40.90
N TRP A 218 -10.96 6.04 40.21
CA TRP A 218 -11.04 5.23 39.00
C TRP A 218 -10.74 3.78 39.33
N GLN A 219 -11.71 2.89 39.09
CA GLN A 219 -11.52 1.45 39.21
C GLN A 219 -11.18 0.87 37.85
N LYS A 220 -10.03 0.18 37.74
CA LYS A 220 -9.66 -0.57 36.53
C LYS A 220 -10.58 -1.78 36.38
N GLU A 221 -11.35 -1.86 35.30
CA GLU A 221 -12.26 -2.98 35.03
C GLU A 221 -11.64 -4.01 34.09
N SER A 222 -10.93 -3.56 33.06
CA SER A 222 -10.37 -4.45 32.04
C SER A 222 -9.06 -3.90 31.49
N GLU A 223 -8.26 -4.82 30.97
CA GLU A 223 -6.99 -4.52 30.32
C GLU A 223 -6.85 -5.41 29.09
N TRP A 224 -6.39 -4.86 27.97
CA TRP A 224 -6.13 -5.62 26.75
C TRP A 224 -4.97 -5.03 25.97
N THR A 225 -4.34 -5.87 25.14
CA THR A 225 -3.31 -5.44 24.19
C THR A 225 -3.86 -5.60 22.80
N ALA A 226 -3.78 -4.54 22.00
CA ALA A 226 -4.05 -4.59 20.57
C ALA A 226 -2.72 -4.64 19.83
N THR A 227 -2.57 -5.63 18.96
CA THR A 227 -1.37 -5.85 18.14
C THR A 227 -1.73 -5.66 16.67
N LEU A 228 -0.92 -4.89 15.97
CA LEU A 228 -0.95 -4.71 14.53
C LEU A 228 0.33 -5.17 13.89
N LYS A 229 0.19 -5.86 12.77
CA LYS A 229 1.27 -6.03 11.82
C LYS A 229 1.18 -4.92 10.79
N THR A 230 2.28 -4.20 10.60
CA THR A 230 2.35 -3.21 9.53
C THR A 230 2.48 -3.92 8.18
N VAL A 231 1.70 -3.45 7.21
CA VAL A 231 1.74 -3.88 5.83
C VAL A 231 2.10 -2.65 5.00
N ASP A 232 3.14 -2.77 4.18
CA ASP A 232 3.55 -1.74 3.24
C ASP A 232 3.67 -2.33 1.83
N SER A 233 3.65 -1.47 0.82
CA SER A 233 3.79 -1.89 -0.56
C SER A 233 4.62 -0.92 -1.40
N LEU A 234 5.55 -1.46 -2.19
CA LEU A 234 6.31 -0.71 -3.18
C LEU A 234 5.83 -1.08 -4.59
N ARG A 235 5.16 -0.15 -5.26
CA ARG A 235 4.70 -0.30 -6.64
C ARG A 235 5.53 0.53 -7.61
N LYS A 236 5.92 -0.08 -8.75
CA LYS A 236 6.58 0.61 -9.87
C LYS A 236 5.95 0.17 -11.20
N THR A 237 5.58 1.12 -12.04
CA THR A 237 5.03 0.87 -13.39
C THR A 237 6.12 1.01 -14.44
N PHE A 238 6.18 0.06 -15.36
CA PHE A 238 7.10 0.01 -16.47
C PHE A 238 6.32 0.22 -17.77
N ARG A 239 6.66 1.31 -18.45
CA ARG A 239 6.13 1.57 -19.79
C ARG A 239 6.75 0.62 -20.79
N ASN A 240 5.92 -0.01 -21.61
CA ASN A 240 6.38 -0.95 -22.60
C ASN A 240 6.84 -0.22 -23.86
N GLN A 241 8.15 -0.24 -24.14
CA GLN A 241 8.76 0.47 -25.28
C GLN A 241 8.86 -0.38 -26.56
N GLN A 242 8.04 -1.44 -26.70
CA GLN A 242 8.11 -2.40 -27.82
C GLN A 242 7.89 -1.85 -29.25
N SER A 243 7.83 -0.54 -29.51
CA SER A 243 7.75 -0.03 -30.88
C SER A 243 9.10 -0.14 -31.59
N GLY A 244 9.35 -1.28 -32.24
CA GLY A 244 10.48 -1.48 -33.15
C GLY A 244 11.68 -2.25 -32.59
N GLU A 245 11.66 -2.62 -31.31
CA GLU A 245 12.75 -3.37 -30.68
C GLU A 245 12.74 -4.87 -31.05
N THR A 246 13.92 -5.44 -31.26
CA THR A 246 14.10 -6.88 -31.38
C THR A 246 13.79 -7.59 -30.06
N LYS A 247 13.43 -8.89 -30.10
CA LYS A 247 13.25 -9.71 -28.88
C LYS A 247 14.45 -9.66 -27.93
N LYS A 248 15.66 -9.48 -28.47
CA LYS A 248 16.90 -9.39 -27.71
C LYS A 248 17.00 -8.06 -26.97
N GLU A 249 16.73 -6.95 -27.64
CA GLU A 249 16.74 -5.60 -27.05
C GLU A 249 15.68 -5.49 -25.95
N TYR A 250 14.47 -5.97 -26.21
CA TYR A 250 13.40 -5.99 -25.21
C TYR A 250 13.77 -6.80 -23.96
N LYS A 251 14.41 -7.96 -24.15
CA LYS A 251 14.91 -8.76 -23.03
C LYS A 251 15.98 -8.02 -22.23
N MET A 252 16.92 -7.35 -22.89
CA MET A 252 17.96 -6.57 -22.22
C MET A 252 17.36 -5.39 -21.43
N PHE A 253 16.38 -4.70 -22.02
CA PHE A 253 15.61 -3.66 -21.35
C PHE A 253 14.93 -4.19 -20.08
N LEU A 254 14.20 -5.31 -20.18
CA LEU A 254 13.56 -5.93 -19.03
C LEU A 254 14.58 -6.36 -17.96
N ASP A 255 15.65 -7.04 -18.35
CA ASP A 255 16.69 -7.50 -17.42
C ASP A 255 17.26 -6.32 -16.61
N ASP A 256 17.51 -5.17 -17.24
CA ASP A 256 18.02 -3.96 -16.56
C ASP A 256 16.98 -3.34 -15.62
N ARG A 257 15.76 -3.07 -16.13
CA ARG A 257 14.69 -2.42 -15.36
C ARG A 257 14.23 -3.25 -14.17
N LEU A 258 14.10 -4.57 -14.35
CA LEU A 258 13.72 -5.50 -13.29
C LEU A 258 14.84 -5.62 -12.25
N SER A 259 16.11 -5.62 -12.67
CA SER A 259 17.22 -5.60 -11.72
C SER A 259 17.24 -4.32 -10.89
N SER A 260 17.02 -3.15 -11.49
CA SER A 260 16.89 -1.88 -10.77
C SER A 260 15.75 -1.94 -9.74
N TYR A 261 14.57 -2.40 -10.13
CA TYR A 261 13.44 -2.52 -9.19
C TYR A 261 13.70 -3.50 -8.06
N VAL A 262 14.33 -4.65 -8.34
CA VAL A 262 14.72 -5.60 -7.30
C VAL A 262 15.72 -4.96 -6.33
N LEU A 263 16.62 -4.09 -6.79
CA LEU A 263 17.50 -3.34 -5.90
C LEU A 263 16.71 -2.42 -4.98
N ASP A 264 15.75 -1.66 -5.53
CA ASP A 264 14.87 -0.78 -4.76
C ASP A 264 14.12 -1.58 -3.66
N VAL A 265 13.57 -2.75 -4.02
CA VAL A 265 12.89 -3.67 -3.08
C VAL A 265 13.84 -4.20 -2.01
N ILE A 266 15.06 -4.59 -2.37
CA ILE A 266 16.09 -5.08 -1.43
C ILE A 266 16.51 -3.95 -0.49
N GLU A 267 16.65 -2.73 -0.99
CA GLU A 267 16.99 -1.56 -0.20
C GLU A 267 15.92 -1.21 0.80
N GLU A 268 14.67 -1.19 0.36
CA GLU A 268 13.55 -0.89 1.24
C GLU A 268 13.39 -1.97 2.30
N ALA A 269 13.45 -3.25 1.91
CA ALA A 269 13.47 -4.34 2.89
C ALA A 269 14.66 -4.21 3.87
N ALA A 270 15.85 -3.86 3.41
CA ALA A 270 17.04 -3.76 4.26
C ALA A 270 17.04 -2.56 5.23
N LYS A 271 16.39 -1.44 4.88
CA LYS A 271 16.25 -0.27 5.76
C LYS A 271 15.30 -0.55 6.93
N ILE A 272 14.26 -1.35 6.67
CA ILE A 272 13.17 -1.56 7.61
C ILE A 272 13.38 -2.86 8.43
N LEU A 273 14.21 -3.78 7.93
CA LEU A 273 14.72 -4.93 8.68
C LEU A 273 15.53 -4.47 9.89
#